data_AF-A0A9D8NZW6-F1
#
_entry.id   AF-A0A9D8NZW6-F1
#
_cell.length_a   1.000
_cell.length_b   1.000
_cell.length_c   1.000
_cell.angle_alpha   90.00
_cell.angle_beta   90.00
_cell.angle_gamma   90.00
#
_symmetry.space_group_name_H-M   'P 1'
#
loop_
_entity.id
_entity.type
_entity.pdbx_description
1 polymer ?
#
loop_
_entity_poly.entity_id
_entity_poly.type
_entity_poly.pdbx_seq_one_letter_code
_entity_poly.pdbx_strand_id
1 'polypeptide(L)'
;MIRKFFEAERTAQRPLVAAFVISTEGSTYRKPGAFMLFSVSGYQSGLLSGGCLEGDLQDHALQLLSGSGRSLVRHYDSRESDDAIWGLGLGCEGAMDILLLRIDSSNDYQPLVGFFEADDDQCTAAFDIDIKTGAVSVSINIETKLSNDVFTIASEKTTRLLLCGAGPDAEPVVTMAHLLGWRVTAVDHRPAYLDAQRFDLRARLVHADGFALPKDFRFDGFDAAIVMSHHLTADEKYLRML
;
A
#
# COMPACT_ATOMS: atom_id res chain seq x y z
N MET A 1 -0.06 1.85 -8.16
CA MET A 1 -1.30 2.18 -8.89
C MET A 1 -2.17 3.17 -8.11
N ILE A 2 -2.54 2.86 -6.86
CA ILE A 2 -3.38 3.72 -6.01
C ILE A 2 -2.78 5.10 -5.73
N ARG A 3 -1.47 5.19 -5.46
CA ARG A 3 -0.75 6.45 -5.23
C ARG A 3 -0.84 7.41 -6.42
N LYS A 4 -0.55 6.92 -7.64
CA LYS A 4 -0.64 7.71 -8.88
C LYS A 4 -2.07 8.22 -9.13
N PHE A 5 -3.07 7.38 -8.87
CA PHE A 5 -4.48 7.78 -8.98
C PHE A 5 -4.83 8.89 -7.97
N PHE A 6 -4.44 8.69 -6.71
CA PHE A 6 -4.62 9.68 -5.65
C PHE A 6 -3.93 11.02 -5.97
N GLU A 7 -2.67 11.00 -6.39
CA GLU A 7 -1.90 12.21 -6.73
C GLU A 7 -2.54 12.98 -7.89
N ALA A 8 -3.07 12.28 -8.91
CA ALA A 8 -3.77 12.91 -10.02
C ALA A 8 -5.05 13.64 -9.58
N GLU A 9 -5.84 13.02 -8.70
CA GLU A 9 -7.08 13.61 -8.17
C GLU A 9 -6.79 14.76 -7.19
N ARG A 10 -5.81 14.60 -6.29
CA ARG A 10 -5.34 15.65 -5.36
C ARG A 10 -4.80 16.87 -6.10
N THR A 11 -3.98 16.67 -7.13
CA THR A 11 -3.42 17.76 -7.96
C THR A 11 -4.54 18.54 -8.65
N ALA A 12 -5.58 17.86 -9.09
CA ALA A 12 -6.77 18.48 -9.66
C ALA A 12 -7.74 19.04 -8.61
N GLN A 13 -7.37 18.98 -7.32
CA GLN A 13 -8.19 19.40 -6.17
C GLN A 13 -9.58 18.76 -6.14
N ARG A 14 -9.71 17.52 -6.62
CA ARG A 14 -10.99 16.79 -6.64
C ARG A 14 -11.16 15.96 -5.37
N PRO A 15 -12.35 16.01 -4.72
CA PRO A 15 -12.63 15.18 -3.57
C PRO A 15 -12.65 13.69 -3.96
N LEU A 16 -12.27 12.85 -3.01
CA LEU A 16 -12.26 11.40 -3.11
C LEU A 16 -13.05 10.81 -1.94
N VAL A 17 -13.43 9.54 -2.09
CA VAL A 17 -13.84 8.70 -0.95
C VAL A 17 -12.84 7.57 -0.80
N ALA A 18 -12.30 7.43 0.40
CA ALA A 18 -11.50 6.28 0.81
C ALA A 18 -12.41 5.31 1.57
N ALA A 19 -12.54 4.09 1.05
CA ALA A 19 -13.27 3.01 1.71
C ALA A 19 -12.27 2.12 2.47
N PHE A 20 -12.32 2.13 3.79
CA PHE A 20 -11.47 1.34 4.67
C PHE A 20 -12.24 0.15 5.25
N VAL A 21 -11.65 -1.03 5.25
CA VAL A 21 -12.13 -2.14 6.09
C VAL A 21 -11.77 -1.81 7.53
N ILE A 22 -12.77 -1.67 8.39
CA ILE A 22 -12.59 -1.29 9.80
C ILE A 22 -12.79 -2.46 10.77
N SER A 23 -13.56 -3.46 10.36
CA SER A 23 -13.79 -4.69 11.12
C SER A 23 -14.09 -5.84 10.17
N THR A 24 -13.76 -7.06 10.59
CA THR A 24 -14.06 -8.29 9.85
C THR A 24 -14.40 -9.42 10.80
N GLU A 25 -15.38 -10.24 10.43
CA GLU A 25 -15.70 -11.49 11.10
C GLU A 25 -15.60 -12.66 10.11
N GLY A 26 -15.14 -13.82 10.57
CA GLY A 26 -15.00 -15.00 9.72
C GLY A 26 -13.92 -14.84 8.64
N SER A 27 -14.14 -15.49 7.49
CA SER A 27 -13.21 -15.49 6.37
C SER A 27 -13.52 -14.36 5.41
N THR A 28 -12.56 -13.45 5.23
CA THR A 28 -12.72 -12.22 4.44
C THR A 28 -11.50 -12.05 3.53
N TYR A 29 -11.70 -11.61 2.29
CA TYR A 29 -10.62 -11.43 1.30
C TYR A 29 -9.56 -10.41 1.76
N ARG A 30 -10.01 -9.30 2.35
CA ARG A 30 -9.15 -8.30 2.99
C ARG A 30 -9.38 -8.24 4.51
N LYS A 31 -8.41 -7.65 5.20
CA LYS A 31 -8.39 -7.46 6.66
C LYS A 31 -8.45 -5.97 7.01
N PRO A 32 -8.76 -5.64 8.29
CA PRO A 32 -8.80 -4.25 8.73
C PRO A 32 -7.54 -3.46 8.33
N GLY A 33 -7.73 -2.24 7.86
CA GLY A 33 -6.67 -1.38 7.29
C GLY A 33 -6.55 -1.44 5.78
N ALA A 34 -7.07 -2.48 5.12
CA ALA A 34 -7.17 -2.48 3.66
C ALA A 34 -8.12 -1.37 3.17
N PHE A 35 -7.77 -0.73 2.05
CA PHE A 35 -8.59 0.34 1.51
C PHE A 35 -8.61 0.39 -0.02
N MET A 36 -9.61 1.09 -0.54
CA MET A 36 -9.69 1.50 -1.94
C MET A 36 -10.21 2.93 -2.07
N LEU A 37 -10.03 3.54 -3.23
CA LEU A 37 -10.42 4.92 -3.52
C LEU A 37 -11.47 4.99 -4.62
N PHE A 38 -12.37 5.96 -4.48
CA PHE A 38 -13.39 6.32 -5.48
C PHE A 38 -13.30 7.81 -5.79
N SER A 39 -13.35 8.17 -7.08
CA SER A 39 -13.44 9.56 -7.53
C SER A 39 -14.85 9.96 -7.91
N VAL A 40 -15.08 11.27 -7.96
CA VAL A 40 -16.32 11.89 -8.48
C VAL A 40 -16.62 11.52 -9.94
N SER A 41 -15.61 11.12 -10.70
CA SER A 41 -15.72 10.71 -12.10
C SER A 41 -16.13 9.24 -12.27
N GLY A 42 -16.38 8.51 -11.19
CA GLY A 42 -16.75 7.09 -11.23
C GLY A 42 -15.58 6.15 -11.49
N TYR A 43 -14.34 6.62 -11.36
CA TYR A 43 -13.17 5.74 -11.37
C TYR A 43 -12.85 5.26 -9.96
N GLN A 44 -12.29 4.06 -9.87
CA GLN A 44 -11.86 3.47 -8.61
C GLN A 44 -10.43 2.93 -8.70
N SER A 45 -9.76 2.84 -7.55
CA SER A 45 -8.44 2.23 -7.43
C SER A 45 -8.30 1.45 -6.13
N GLY A 46 -7.89 0.18 -6.21
CA GLY A 46 -7.87 -0.76 -5.09
C GLY A 46 -8.94 -1.84 -5.24
N LEU A 47 -8.94 -2.80 -4.31
CA LEU A 47 -9.85 -3.94 -4.29
C LEU A 47 -10.05 -4.45 -2.87
N LEU A 48 -11.30 -4.74 -2.49
CA LEU A 48 -11.67 -5.22 -1.15
C LEU A 48 -12.25 -6.64 -1.14
N SER A 49 -12.99 -7.04 -2.17
CA SER A 49 -13.59 -8.39 -2.28
C SER A 49 -13.29 -9.10 -3.59
N GLY A 50 -13.17 -8.37 -4.72
CA GLY A 50 -13.08 -9.01 -6.04
C GLY A 50 -14.42 -9.42 -6.66
N GLY A 51 -15.55 -9.00 -6.09
CA GLY A 51 -16.90 -9.37 -6.52
C GLY A 51 -17.85 -8.17 -6.65
N CYS A 52 -19.12 -8.35 -6.26
CA CYS A 52 -20.18 -7.34 -6.38
C CYS A 52 -20.11 -6.19 -5.36
N LEU A 53 -19.30 -6.34 -4.30
CA LEU A 53 -19.18 -5.35 -3.22
C LEU A 53 -18.74 -3.98 -3.74
N GLU A 54 -17.78 -3.97 -4.67
CA GLU A 54 -17.19 -2.74 -5.19
C GLU A 54 -18.20 -1.84 -5.91
N GLY A 55 -19.22 -2.41 -6.55
CA GLY A 55 -20.28 -1.65 -7.23
C GLY A 55 -21.18 -0.91 -6.25
N ASP A 56 -21.63 -1.59 -5.19
CA ASP A 56 -22.45 -0.96 -4.14
C ASP A 56 -21.68 0.12 -3.37
N LEU A 57 -20.40 -0.15 -3.05
CA LEU A 57 -19.52 0.85 -2.45
C LEU A 57 -19.34 2.09 -3.34
N GLN A 58 -19.28 1.91 -4.66
CA GLN A 58 -19.20 3.02 -5.60
C GLN A 58 -20.45 3.91 -5.55
N ASP A 59 -21.64 3.32 -5.51
CA ASP A 59 -22.89 4.09 -5.41
C ASP A 59 -22.95 4.90 -4.10
N HIS A 60 -22.56 4.29 -2.97
CA HIS A 60 -22.47 4.99 -1.70
C HIS A 60 -21.37 6.07 -1.67
N ALA A 61 -20.23 5.82 -2.31
CA ALA A 61 -19.17 6.82 -2.44
C ALA A 61 -19.63 8.03 -3.24
N LEU A 62 -20.32 7.82 -4.37
CA LEU A 62 -20.87 8.90 -5.20
C LEU A 62 -21.95 9.69 -4.45
N GLN A 63 -22.81 9.01 -3.69
CA GLN A 63 -23.77 9.67 -2.82
C GLN A 63 -23.07 10.56 -1.78
N LEU A 64 -22.04 10.04 -1.10
CA LEU A 64 -21.27 10.79 -0.10
C LEU A 64 -20.54 12.00 -0.70
N LEU A 65 -20.00 11.85 -1.92
CA LEU A 65 -19.36 12.94 -2.67
C LEU A 65 -20.34 14.03 -3.10
N SER A 66 -21.58 13.65 -3.45
CA SER A 66 -22.64 14.59 -3.85
C SER A 66 -23.28 15.33 -2.67
N GLY A 67 -23.20 14.76 -1.47
CA GLY A 67 -23.78 15.30 -0.24
C GLY A 67 -22.82 16.15 0.58
N SER A 68 -23.27 16.54 1.78
CA SER A 68 -22.46 17.22 2.81
C SER A 68 -21.85 16.25 3.84
N GLY A 69 -22.14 14.96 3.73
CA GLY A 69 -21.62 13.93 4.62
C GLY A 69 -20.10 13.79 4.51
N ARG A 70 -19.46 13.41 5.62
CA ARG A 70 -18.01 13.21 5.71
C ARG A 70 -17.62 11.76 5.89
N SER A 71 -18.52 10.98 6.47
CA SER A 71 -18.30 9.58 6.81
C SER A 71 -19.59 8.78 6.64
N LEU A 72 -19.45 7.51 6.31
CA LEU A 72 -20.54 6.55 6.20
C LEU A 72 -20.00 5.14 6.46
N VAL A 73 -20.62 4.39 7.36
CA VAL A 73 -20.27 2.98 7.60
C VAL A 73 -21.27 2.07 6.90
N ARG A 74 -20.78 1.00 6.27
CA ARG A 74 -21.59 -0.05 5.65
C ARG A 74 -21.17 -1.42 6.15
N HIS A 75 -22.17 -2.23 6.48
CA HIS A 75 -22.01 -3.60 6.90
C HIS A 75 -22.33 -4.51 5.71
N TYR A 76 -21.45 -5.47 5.44
CA TYR A 76 -21.64 -6.48 4.41
C TYR A 76 -21.43 -7.85 5.04
N ASP A 77 -22.43 -8.73 4.91
CA ASP A 77 -22.39 -10.09 5.43
C ASP A 77 -22.62 -11.08 4.29
N SER A 78 -21.64 -11.94 4.02
CA SER A 78 -21.74 -13.01 3.02
C SER A 78 -21.93 -14.39 3.66
N ARG A 79 -22.20 -14.48 4.96
CA ARG A 79 -22.51 -15.72 5.69
C ARG A 79 -23.97 -16.13 5.54
N GLU A 80 -24.87 -15.19 5.29
CA GLU A 80 -26.30 -15.45 5.13
C GLU A 80 -26.64 -15.62 3.65
N SER A 81 -26.84 -16.88 3.24
CA SER A 81 -27.05 -17.31 1.86
C SER A 81 -28.42 -16.95 1.24
N ASP A 82 -29.19 -16.02 1.82
CA ASP A 82 -30.57 -15.73 1.37
C ASP A 82 -30.70 -14.47 0.49
N ASP A 83 -29.63 -13.67 0.36
CA ASP A 83 -29.62 -12.60 -0.64
C ASP A 83 -29.25 -13.14 -2.03
N ALA A 84 -30.27 -13.29 -2.88
CA ALA A 84 -30.15 -13.72 -4.27
C ALA A 84 -29.17 -12.87 -5.13
N ILE A 85 -28.78 -11.69 -4.65
CA ILE A 85 -27.84 -10.76 -5.30
C ILE A 85 -26.38 -11.05 -4.88
N TRP A 86 -26.16 -11.52 -3.66
CA TRP A 86 -24.83 -11.70 -3.04
C TRP A 86 -24.36 -13.16 -3.00
N GLY A 87 -25.29 -14.12 -3.12
CA GLY A 87 -25.03 -15.56 -3.03
C GLY A 87 -24.40 -16.26 -4.25
N LEU A 88 -23.92 -15.52 -5.26
CA LEU A 88 -23.43 -16.10 -6.53
C LEU A 88 -21.91 -16.16 -6.71
N GLY A 89 -21.08 -15.83 -5.71
CA GLY A 89 -19.64 -16.03 -5.90
C GLY A 89 -18.64 -15.42 -4.92
N LEU A 90 -19.06 -14.85 -3.79
CA LEU A 90 -18.11 -14.46 -2.75
C LEU A 90 -17.79 -15.71 -1.92
N GLY A 91 -16.80 -16.50 -2.33
CA GLY A 91 -16.35 -17.71 -1.61
C GLY A 91 -15.73 -17.43 -0.22
N CYS A 92 -16.05 -16.29 0.39
CA CYS A 92 -15.61 -15.85 1.70
C CYS A 92 -16.81 -15.89 2.66
N GLU A 93 -16.86 -16.88 3.54
CA GLU A 93 -17.86 -17.01 4.61
C GLU A 93 -17.52 -16.02 5.75
N GLY A 94 -17.79 -14.73 5.54
CA GLY A 94 -17.43 -13.69 6.49
C GLY A 94 -18.26 -12.41 6.35
N ALA A 95 -18.05 -11.50 7.29
CA ALA A 95 -18.66 -10.18 7.29
C ALA A 95 -17.59 -9.09 7.40
N MET A 96 -17.86 -7.91 6.85
CA MET A 96 -16.98 -6.75 6.90
C MET A 96 -17.77 -5.48 7.22
N ASP A 97 -17.19 -4.64 8.07
CA ASP A 97 -17.61 -3.25 8.18
C ASP A 97 -16.64 -2.38 7.39
N ILE A 98 -17.20 -1.50 6.57
CA ILE A 98 -16.46 -0.62 5.67
C ILE A 98 -16.81 0.84 5.98
N LEU A 99 -15.79 1.62 6.31
CA LEU A 99 -15.87 3.05 6.48
C LEU A 99 -15.59 3.74 5.15
N LEU A 100 -16.58 4.44 4.61
CA LEU A 100 -16.40 5.40 3.52
C LEU A 100 -16.12 6.77 4.12
N LEU A 101 -14.89 7.24 3.94
CA LEU A 101 -14.41 8.54 4.41
C LEU A 101 -14.22 9.49 3.22
N ARG A 102 -14.89 10.63 3.22
CA ARG A 102 -14.65 11.69 2.24
C ARG A 102 -13.37 12.45 2.59
N ILE A 103 -12.41 12.44 1.67
CA ILE A 103 -11.13 13.14 1.78
C ILE A 103 -11.04 14.22 0.69
N ASP A 104 -10.66 15.44 1.07
CA ASP A 104 -10.61 16.58 0.17
C ASP A 104 -9.67 17.68 0.70
N SER A 105 -9.65 18.85 0.05
CA SER A 105 -8.76 19.95 0.46
C SER A 105 -9.07 20.49 1.87
N SER A 106 -10.27 20.29 2.40
CA SER A 106 -10.63 20.80 3.73
C SER A 106 -9.97 20.04 4.88
N ASN A 107 -9.56 18.78 4.65
CA ASN A 107 -8.79 17.97 5.59
C ASN A 107 -7.40 17.58 5.04
N ASP A 108 -6.90 18.34 4.05
CA ASP A 108 -5.66 18.06 3.32
C ASP A 108 -5.53 16.58 2.88
N TYR A 109 -6.65 15.99 2.44
CA TYR A 109 -6.70 14.61 1.94
C TYR A 109 -6.21 13.54 2.94
N GLN A 110 -6.23 13.83 4.24
CA GLN A 110 -5.83 12.88 5.28
C GLN A 110 -6.83 11.72 5.39
N PRO A 111 -6.37 10.50 5.72
CA PRO A 111 -5.01 10.15 6.17
C PRO A 111 -4.01 9.82 5.03
N LEU A 112 -4.44 9.83 3.76
CA LEU A 112 -3.63 9.27 2.68
C LEU A 112 -2.36 10.07 2.38
N VAL A 113 -2.40 11.40 2.52
CA VAL A 113 -1.20 12.23 2.39
C VAL A 113 -0.15 11.80 3.40
N GLY A 114 -0.52 11.70 4.67
CA GLY A 114 0.41 11.29 5.72
C GLY A 114 0.95 9.88 5.51
N PHE A 115 0.16 8.95 4.98
CA PHE A 115 0.66 7.61 4.64
C PHE A 115 1.69 7.62 3.51
N PHE A 116 1.47 8.40 2.43
CA PHE A 116 2.43 8.46 1.33
C PHE A 116 3.70 9.21 1.70
N GLU A 117 3.59 10.27 2.51
CA GLU A 117 4.76 10.98 3.07
C GLU A 117 5.58 10.06 3.99
N ALA A 118 4.91 9.31 4.87
CA ALA A 118 5.58 8.35 5.73
C ALA A 118 6.28 7.22 4.96
N ASP A 119 5.68 6.74 3.87
CA ASP A 119 6.31 5.76 2.98
C ASP A 119 7.56 6.32 2.28
N ASP A 120 7.53 7.58 1.85
CA ASP A 120 8.71 8.25 1.28
C ASP A 120 9.84 8.35 2.31
N ASP A 121 9.51 8.70 3.55
CA ASP A 121 10.45 8.83 4.67
C ASP A 121 10.80 7.49 5.33
N GLN A 122 10.23 6.37 4.86
CA GLN A 122 10.45 5.02 5.43
C GLN A 122 10.11 4.92 6.92
N CYS A 123 9.06 5.64 7.32
CA CYS A 123 8.51 5.65 8.66
C CYS A 123 7.06 5.14 8.69
N THR A 124 6.52 4.99 9.89
CA THR A 124 5.13 4.59 10.11
C THR A 124 4.35 5.83 10.52
N ALA A 125 3.25 6.11 9.84
CA ALA A 125 2.26 7.08 10.27
C ALA A 125 1.02 6.35 10.77
N ALA A 126 0.34 6.93 11.74
CA ALA A 126 -0.93 6.42 12.24
C ALA A 126 -1.93 7.55 12.42
N PHE A 127 -3.21 7.25 12.20
CA PHE A 127 -4.29 8.20 12.28
C PHE A 127 -5.49 7.59 13.00
N ASP A 128 -6.12 8.39 13.85
CA ASP A 128 -7.40 8.09 14.47
C ASP A 128 -8.50 8.76 13.65
N ILE A 129 -9.50 7.97 13.25
CA ILE A 129 -10.65 8.40 12.46
C ILE A 129 -11.91 8.16 13.27
N ASP A 130 -12.64 9.22 13.62
CA ASP A 130 -13.98 9.10 14.18
C ASP A 130 -14.95 8.65 13.08
N ILE A 131 -15.49 7.44 13.20
CA ILE A 131 -16.32 6.83 12.14
C ILE A 131 -17.67 7.54 11.97
N LYS A 132 -18.13 8.33 12.94
CA LYS A 132 -19.41 9.05 12.89
C LYS A 132 -19.23 10.41 12.23
N THR A 133 -18.18 11.14 12.58
CA THR A 133 -17.95 12.52 12.11
C THR A 133 -17.03 12.59 10.90
N GLY A 134 -16.18 11.57 10.68
CA GLY A 134 -15.10 11.59 9.69
C GLY A 134 -13.93 12.50 10.10
N ALA A 135 -13.86 12.94 11.36
CA ALA A 135 -12.72 13.69 11.86
C ALA A 135 -11.47 12.80 11.88
N VAL A 136 -10.36 13.31 11.36
CA VAL A 136 -9.08 12.61 11.27
C VAL A 136 -8.06 13.36 12.12
N SER A 137 -7.31 12.63 12.93
CA SER A 137 -6.20 13.17 13.74
C SER A 137 -5.01 12.22 13.73
N VAL A 138 -3.81 12.74 13.95
CA VAL A 138 -2.60 11.90 14.04
C VAL A 138 -2.67 11.08 15.32
N SER A 139 -2.36 9.78 15.21
CA SER A 139 -2.33 8.85 16.32
C SER A 139 -0.88 8.51 16.71
N ILE A 140 -0.68 8.27 18.00
CA ILE A 140 0.56 7.67 18.53
C ILE A 140 0.47 6.14 18.58
N ASN A 141 -0.73 5.59 18.42
CA ASN A 141 -0.95 4.15 18.41
C ASN A 141 -0.75 3.62 16.98
N ILE A 142 0.16 2.67 16.81
CA ILE A 142 0.47 2.05 15.52
C ILE A 142 -0.32 0.76 15.25
N GLU A 143 -1.23 0.40 16.15
CA GLU A 143 -2.10 -0.77 15.97
C GLU A 143 -3.37 -0.39 15.23
N THR A 144 -3.55 -0.96 14.03
CA THR A 144 -4.78 -0.80 13.25
C THR A 144 -5.94 -1.53 13.90
N LYS A 145 -6.93 -0.79 14.41
CA LYS A 145 -8.12 -1.36 15.07
C LYS A 145 -9.25 -0.35 15.19
N LEU A 146 -10.48 -0.87 15.35
CA LEU A 146 -11.65 -0.09 15.75
C LEU A 146 -11.88 -0.21 17.27
N SER A 147 -12.06 0.91 17.96
CA SER A 147 -12.42 0.97 19.37
C SER A 147 -13.23 2.22 19.70
N ASN A 148 -14.38 2.08 20.35
CA ASN A 148 -15.24 3.19 20.79
C ASN A 148 -15.52 4.23 19.67
N ASP A 149 -15.99 3.77 18.50
CA ASP A 149 -16.25 4.60 17.31
C ASP A 149 -15.01 5.28 16.70
N VAL A 150 -13.81 4.99 17.18
CA VAL A 150 -12.55 5.49 16.62
C VAL A 150 -11.82 4.35 15.92
N PHE A 151 -11.63 4.48 14.62
CA PHE A 151 -10.80 3.59 13.82
C PHE A 151 -9.38 4.15 13.76
N THR A 152 -8.46 3.51 14.46
CA THR A 152 -7.02 3.76 14.32
C THR A 152 -6.51 2.97 13.12
N ILE A 153 -5.78 3.62 12.22
CA ILE A 153 -5.12 2.98 11.09
C ILE A 153 -3.66 3.43 11.00
N ALA A 154 -2.75 2.46 10.90
CA ALA A 154 -1.33 2.70 10.73
C ALA A 154 -0.84 2.23 9.35
N SER A 155 0.09 2.98 8.75
CA SER A 155 0.78 2.56 7.54
C SER A 155 1.83 1.49 7.84
N GLU A 156 1.92 0.51 6.96
CA GLU A 156 3.05 -0.40 6.94
C GLU A 156 4.24 0.27 6.24
N LYS A 157 5.45 -0.03 6.71
CA LYS A 157 6.66 0.38 6.02
C LYS A 157 6.85 -0.49 4.78
N THR A 158 7.11 0.13 3.63
CA THR A 158 7.47 -0.63 2.44
C THR A 158 8.79 -1.37 2.67
N THR A 159 8.78 -2.69 2.51
CA THR A 159 9.98 -3.52 2.64
C THR A 159 11.06 -3.10 1.64
N ARG A 160 12.28 -2.89 2.14
CA ARG A 160 13.46 -2.58 1.33
C ARG A 160 14.35 -3.82 1.20
N LEU A 161 14.54 -4.27 -0.04
CA LEU A 161 15.39 -5.39 -0.38
C LEU A 161 16.71 -4.91 -0.97
N LEU A 162 17.83 -5.36 -0.38
CA LEU A 162 19.16 -5.25 -0.95
C LEU A 162 19.49 -6.48 -1.79
N LEU A 163 19.76 -6.30 -3.07
CA LEU A 163 20.13 -7.36 -4.00
C LEU A 163 21.60 -7.23 -4.39
N CYS A 164 22.45 -8.10 -3.86
CA CYS A 164 23.89 -8.12 -4.11
C CYS A 164 24.20 -9.06 -5.27
N GLY A 165 24.30 -8.49 -6.47
CA GLY A 165 24.38 -9.20 -7.75
C GLY A 165 23.25 -8.76 -8.68
N ALA A 166 23.61 -8.26 -9.85
CA ALA A 166 22.68 -7.88 -10.90
C ALA A 166 22.86 -8.80 -12.13
N GLY A 167 23.10 -10.10 -11.95
CA GLY A 167 23.14 -11.03 -13.09
C GLY A 167 21.82 -11.09 -13.87
N PRO A 168 21.75 -11.85 -14.99
CA PRO A 168 20.47 -12.10 -15.68
C PRO A 168 19.40 -12.74 -14.79
N ASP A 169 19.81 -13.50 -13.79
CA ASP A 169 18.97 -14.14 -12.79
C ASP A 169 18.36 -13.17 -11.76
N ALA A 170 18.87 -11.93 -11.68
CA ALA A 170 18.34 -10.90 -10.78
C ALA A 170 17.01 -10.30 -11.28
N GLU A 171 16.76 -10.28 -12.59
CA GLU A 171 15.55 -9.69 -13.21
C GLU A 171 14.22 -10.27 -12.68
N PRO A 172 14.02 -11.59 -12.63
CA PRO A 172 12.81 -12.17 -12.05
C PRO A 172 12.70 -11.86 -10.55
N VAL A 173 13.81 -11.79 -9.80
CA VAL A 173 13.80 -11.43 -8.37
C VAL A 173 13.30 -10.00 -8.17
N VAL A 174 13.85 -9.04 -8.92
CA VAL A 174 13.40 -7.64 -8.89
C VAL A 174 11.93 -7.53 -9.29
N THR A 175 11.50 -8.28 -10.31
CA THR A 175 10.10 -8.29 -10.75
C THR A 175 9.16 -8.79 -9.67
N MET A 176 9.47 -9.92 -9.03
CA MET A 176 8.66 -10.48 -7.95
C MET A 176 8.63 -9.55 -6.73
N ALA A 177 9.78 -9.01 -6.32
CA ALA A 177 9.85 -8.06 -5.22
C ALA A 177 8.99 -6.81 -5.49
N HIS A 178 9.05 -6.26 -6.71
CA HIS A 178 8.22 -5.13 -7.11
C HIS A 178 6.73 -5.48 -7.11
N LEU A 179 6.34 -6.68 -7.54
CA LEU A 179 4.94 -7.15 -7.47
C LEU A 179 4.42 -7.24 -6.03
N LEU A 180 5.28 -7.58 -5.07
CA LEU A 180 4.98 -7.55 -3.64
C LEU A 180 4.98 -6.13 -3.06
N GLY A 181 5.29 -5.11 -3.87
CA GLY A 181 5.39 -3.71 -3.45
C GLY A 181 6.72 -3.34 -2.81
N TRP A 182 7.74 -4.20 -2.85
CA TRP A 182 9.03 -3.94 -2.20
C TRP A 182 9.89 -2.97 -3.01
N ARG A 183 10.70 -2.16 -2.31
CA ARG A 183 11.70 -1.27 -2.91
C ARG A 183 13.03 -2.02 -3.02
N VAL A 184 13.51 -2.21 -4.24
CA VAL A 184 14.76 -2.95 -4.48
C VAL A 184 15.93 -2.00 -4.77
N THR A 185 17.05 -2.23 -4.10
CA THR A 185 18.35 -1.67 -4.48
C THR A 185 19.27 -2.80 -4.92
N ALA A 186 19.68 -2.78 -6.19
CA ALA A 186 20.62 -3.75 -6.74
C ALA A 186 22.03 -3.19 -6.78
N VAL A 187 22.98 -3.95 -6.24
CA VAL A 187 24.40 -3.65 -6.20
C VAL A 187 25.14 -4.66 -7.09
N ASP A 188 26.00 -4.21 -7.99
CA ASP A 188 26.93 -5.10 -8.70
C ASP A 188 28.27 -4.39 -8.91
N HIS A 189 29.36 -5.15 -8.95
CA HIS A 189 30.70 -4.64 -9.23
C HIS A 189 30.95 -4.47 -10.74
N ARG A 190 30.15 -5.13 -11.58
CA ARG A 190 30.24 -5.12 -13.03
C ARG A 190 29.25 -4.09 -13.59
N PRO A 191 29.71 -2.97 -14.14
CA PRO A 191 28.83 -1.90 -14.60
C PRO A 191 27.94 -2.33 -15.77
N ALA A 192 28.35 -3.31 -16.57
CA ALA A 192 27.57 -3.84 -17.69
C ALA A 192 26.24 -4.47 -17.27
N TYR A 193 26.12 -4.91 -16.01
CA TYR A 193 24.88 -5.46 -15.47
C TYR A 193 23.97 -4.39 -14.85
N LEU A 194 24.44 -3.16 -14.67
CA LEU A 194 23.66 -2.07 -14.07
C LEU A 194 22.91 -1.26 -15.14
N ASP A 195 22.06 -1.95 -15.90
CA ASP A 195 21.16 -1.35 -16.87
C ASP A 195 19.75 -1.20 -16.27
N ALA A 196 19.30 0.04 -16.15
CA ALA A 196 17.99 0.37 -15.59
C ALA A 196 16.84 -0.08 -16.49
N GLN A 197 17.03 -0.17 -17.80
CA GLN A 197 15.99 -0.63 -18.73
C GLN A 197 15.70 -2.11 -18.52
N ARG A 198 16.72 -2.90 -18.22
CA ARG A 198 16.60 -4.32 -17.92
C ARG A 198 15.75 -4.62 -16.68
N PHE A 199 15.72 -3.69 -15.73
CA PHE A 199 14.88 -3.75 -14.54
C PHE A 199 13.56 -2.96 -14.67
N ASP A 200 13.21 -2.51 -15.88
CA ASP A 200 12.03 -1.65 -16.14
C ASP A 200 11.93 -0.45 -15.17
N LEU A 201 13.08 0.12 -14.80
CA LEU A 201 13.22 1.22 -13.84
C LEU A 201 12.71 0.91 -12.41
N ARG A 202 12.52 -0.36 -12.05
CA ARG A 202 11.95 -0.80 -10.75
C ARG A 202 12.97 -0.96 -9.63
N ALA A 203 14.26 -0.89 -9.94
CA ALA A 203 15.34 -1.01 -8.96
C ALA A 203 16.25 0.22 -9.00
N ARG A 204 16.67 0.67 -7.81
CA ARG A 204 17.80 1.57 -7.67
C ARG A 204 19.07 0.78 -7.95
N LEU A 205 19.92 1.25 -8.86
CA LEU A 205 21.16 0.58 -9.24
C LEU A 205 22.37 1.27 -8.60
N VAL A 206 23.27 0.48 -8.04
CA VAL A 206 24.47 0.96 -7.35
C VAL A 206 25.68 0.18 -7.85
N HIS A 207 26.68 0.92 -8.35
CA HIS A 207 27.93 0.33 -8.80
C HIS A 207 28.90 0.19 -7.63
N ALA A 208 29.37 -1.04 -7.39
CA ALA A 208 30.40 -1.35 -6.40
C ALA A 208 31.77 -1.43 -7.08
N ASP A 209 32.36 -0.28 -7.42
CA ASP A 209 33.64 -0.19 -8.12
C ASP A 209 34.77 -0.83 -7.29
N GLY A 210 35.48 -1.81 -7.87
CA GLY A 210 36.47 -2.59 -7.12
C GLY A 210 35.91 -3.25 -5.85
N PHE A 211 34.60 -3.55 -5.82
CA PHE A 211 33.83 -4.01 -4.67
C PHE A 211 33.66 -2.98 -3.53
N ALA A 212 34.06 -1.72 -3.75
CA ALA A 212 33.80 -0.62 -2.84
C ALA A 212 32.47 0.06 -3.19
N LEU A 213 31.65 0.32 -2.19
CA LEU A 213 30.38 1.03 -2.36
C LEU A 213 30.56 2.55 -2.28
N PRO A 214 29.62 3.33 -2.85
CA PRO A 214 29.60 4.78 -2.67
C PRO A 214 29.67 5.16 -1.18
N LYS A 215 30.38 6.25 -0.86
CA LYS A 215 30.63 6.67 0.54
C LYS A 215 29.36 7.00 1.31
N ASP A 216 28.31 7.39 0.61
CA ASP A 216 26.98 7.70 1.11
C ASP A 216 26.06 6.46 1.17
N PHE A 217 26.51 5.32 0.62
CA PHE A 217 25.75 4.08 0.72
C PHE A 217 25.73 3.59 2.18
N ARG A 218 24.56 3.16 2.60
CA ARG A 218 24.23 2.78 3.96
C ARG A 218 23.51 1.44 3.89
N PHE A 219 24.05 0.45 4.58
CA PHE A 219 23.40 -0.87 4.70
C PHE A 219 22.31 -0.86 5.77
N ASP A 220 22.37 0.11 6.68
CA ASP A 220 21.34 0.37 7.67
C ASP A 220 20.01 0.75 7.00
N GLY A 221 18.98 -0.03 7.34
CA GLY A 221 17.60 0.15 6.97
C GLY A 221 17.08 -0.79 5.87
N PHE A 222 17.89 -1.68 5.29
CA PHE A 222 17.31 -2.77 4.49
C PHE A 222 16.68 -3.81 5.43
N ASP A 223 15.48 -4.27 5.08
CA ASP A 223 14.75 -5.28 5.88
C ASP A 223 15.20 -6.70 5.50
N ALA A 224 15.70 -6.87 4.29
CA ALA A 224 16.21 -8.13 3.77
C ALA A 224 17.37 -7.89 2.79
N ALA A 225 18.24 -8.89 2.67
CA ALA A 225 19.31 -8.93 1.69
C ALA A 225 19.35 -10.29 0.99
N ILE A 226 19.69 -10.28 -0.30
CA ILE A 226 19.95 -11.48 -1.10
C ILE A 226 21.33 -11.34 -1.75
N VAL A 227 22.21 -12.30 -1.51
CA VAL A 227 23.56 -12.35 -2.08
C VAL A 227 23.63 -13.42 -3.17
N MET A 228 23.84 -12.97 -4.41
CA MET A 228 23.76 -13.79 -5.62
C MET A 228 24.60 -13.22 -6.77
N SER A 229 25.81 -12.73 -6.49
CA SER A 229 26.65 -12.16 -7.57
C SER A 229 27.28 -13.22 -8.48
N HIS A 230 27.23 -14.50 -8.05
CA HIS A 230 27.94 -15.64 -8.65
C HIS A 230 29.46 -15.41 -8.70
N HIS A 231 29.99 -14.62 -7.77
CA HIS A 231 31.40 -14.28 -7.70
C HIS A 231 31.88 -14.33 -6.24
N LEU A 232 32.61 -15.40 -5.90
CA LEU A 232 33.00 -15.71 -4.51
C LEU A 232 33.60 -14.52 -3.74
N THR A 233 34.55 -13.80 -4.34
CA THR A 233 35.18 -12.64 -3.69
C THR A 233 34.20 -11.48 -3.45
N ALA A 234 33.20 -11.32 -4.32
CA ALA A 234 32.22 -10.26 -4.19
C ALA A 234 31.20 -10.62 -3.12
N ASP A 235 30.69 -11.86 -3.15
CA ASP A 235 29.75 -12.39 -2.16
C ASP A 235 30.35 -12.36 -0.74
N GLU A 236 31.63 -12.75 -0.58
CA GLU A 236 32.33 -12.62 0.69
C GLU A 236 32.35 -11.18 1.21
N LYS A 237 32.63 -10.21 0.32
CA LYS A 237 32.67 -8.79 0.70
C LYS A 237 31.29 -8.25 1.06
N TYR A 238 30.26 -8.58 0.29
CA TYR A 238 28.90 -8.18 0.60
C TYR A 238 28.44 -8.74 1.95
N LEU A 239 28.70 -10.03 2.23
CA LEU A 239 28.36 -10.66 3.50
C LEU A 239 29.09 -10.04 4.70
N ARG A 240 30.33 -9.56 4.53
CA ARG A 240 31.06 -8.85 5.59
C ARG A 240 30.51 -7.45 5.89
N MET A 241 29.70 -6.89 4.99
CA MET A 241 29.13 -5.54 5.11
C MET A 241 27.69 -5.53 5.64
N LEU A 242 27.00 -6.68 5.60
CA LEU A 242 25.67 -6.91 6.19
C LEU A 242 25.78 -7.19 7.69
#